data_AF-A0A6B1RLA8-F1
#
_entry.id   AF-A0A6B1RLA8-F1
#
_cell.length_a   1.000
_cell.length_b   1.000
_cell.length_c   1.000
_cell.angle_alpha   90.00
_cell.angle_beta   90.00
_cell.angle_gamma   90.00
#
_symmetry.space_group_name_H-M   'P 1'
#
loop_
_entity.id
_entity.type
_entity.pdbx_description
1 polymer ?
#
loop_
_entity_poly.entity_id
_entity_poly.type
_entity_poly.pdbx_seq_one_letter_code
_entity_poly.pdbx_strand_id
1 'polypeptide(L)'
;MRTIILSLFIIMNIVAIIMTLSQPLTVNYFSLRVILIFFTFILSIFFILIKSSRLNNTLTILSIVLAIIHMGILAHSTYVYLY
;
A
#
# COMPACT_ATOMS: atom_id res chain seq x y z
N MET A 1 11.25 -12.92 9.67
CA MET A 1 11.56 -11.78 8.77
C MET A 1 10.39 -11.39 7.88
N ARG A 2 9.88 -12.27 6.99
CA ARG A 2 8.73 -11.96 6.11
C ARG A 2 7.48 -11.44 6.85
N THR A 3 7.13 -12.04 7.99
CA THR A 3 6.00 -11.60 8.83
C THR A 3 6.16 -10.14 9.27
N ILE A 4 7.36 -9.76 9.73
CA ILE A 4 7.67 -8.39 10.17
C ILE A 4 7.57 -7.42 8.99
N ILE A 5 8.13 -7.79 7.83
CA ILE A 5 8.07 -6.97 6.61
C ILE A 5 6.63 -6.76 6.15
N LEU A 6 5.81 -7.82 6.12
CA LEU A 6 4.39 -7.72 5.75
C LEU A 6 3.60 -6.86 6.73
N SER A 7 3.81 -7.04 8.04
CA SER A 7 3.19 -6.19 9.04
C SER A 7 3.59 -4.72 8.86
N LEU A 8 4.86 -4.44 8.57
CA LEU A 8 5.34 -3.08 8.29
C LEU A 8 4.65 -2.48 7.07
N PHE A 9 4.51 -3.24 5.97
CA PHE A 9 3.80 -2.78 4.76
C PHE A 9 2.34 -2.46 5.01
N ILE A 10 1.66 -3.26 5.82
CA ILE A 10 0.27 -3.02 6.22
C ILE A 10 0.19 -1.70 7.00
N ILE A 11 1.04 -1.53 8.02
CA ILE A 11 1.05 -0.31 8.85
C ILE A 11 1.33 0.92 7.99
N MET A 12 2.34 0.86 7.12
CA MET A 12 2.69 1.99 6.26
C MET A 12 1.58 2.36 5.28
N ASN A 13 0.92 1.37 4.66
CA ASN A 13 -0.21 1.65 3.79
C ASN A 13 -1.40 2.23 4.56
N ILE A 14 -1.70 1.75 5.77
CA ILE A 14 -2.76 2.33 6.62
C ILE A 14 -2.46 3.80 6.92
N VAL A 15 -1.23 4.12 7.37
CA VAL A 15 -0.82 5.49 7.67
C VAL A 15 -0.94 6.37 6.43
N ALA A 16 -0.48 5.91 5.27
CA ALA A 16 -0.54 6.67 4.03
C ALA A 16 -1.97 6.86 3.51
N ILE A 17 -2.86 5.88 3.68
CA ILE A 17 -4.30 6.02 3.40
C ILE A 17 -4.90 7.11 4.29
N ILE A 18 -4.67 7.05 5.61
CA ILE A 18 -5.18 8.05 6.55
C ILE A 18 -4.70 9.44 6.17
N MET A 19 -3.42 9.60 5.83
CA MET A 19 -2.88 10.88 5.37
C MET A 19 -3.49 11.37 4.05
N THR A 20 -3.90 10.46 3.17
CA THR A 20 -4.54 10.80 1.88
C THR A 20 -6.01 11.18 2.05
N LEU A 21 -6.69 10.62 3.05
CA LEU A 21 -8.08 10.98 3.36
C LEU A 21 -8.19 12.26 4.20
N SER A 22 -7.24 12.50 5.10
CA SER A 22 -7.27 13.63 6.04
C SER A 22 -6.75 14.94 5.46
N GLN A 23 -5.95 14.88 4.38
CA GLN A 23 -5.34 16.06 3.79
C GLN A 23 -5.60 16.09 2.29
N PRO A 24 -5.94 17.25 1.71
CA PRO A 24 -6.05 17.39 0.27
C PRO A 24 -4.71 17.02 -0.39
N LEU A 25 -4.77 16.38 -1.56
CA LEU A 25 -3.56 16.03 -2.28
C LEU A 25 -2.79 17.31 -2.62
N THR A 26 -1.49 17.28 -2.39
CA THR A 26 -0.55 18.31 -2.84
C THR A 26 0.63 17.62 -3.49
N VAL A 27 1.45 18.36 -4.25
CA VAL A 27 2.69 17.82 -4.85
C VAL A 27 3.64 17.27 -3.76
N ASN A 28 3.56 17.84 -2.55
CA ASN A 28 4.37 17.39 -1.42
C ASN A 28 4.01 15.95 -1.04
N TYR A 29 5.03 15.09 -1.01
CA TYR A 29 4.94 13.67 -0.66
C TYR A 29 4.11 12.80 -1.63
N PHE A 30 3.64 13.32 -2.77
CA PHE A 30 2.92 12.54 -3.76
C PHE A 30 3.78 11.37 -4.28
N SER A 31 4.99 11.66 -4.76
CA SER A 31 5.92 10.63 -5.26
C SER A 31 6.26 9.58 -4.21
N LEU A 32 6.37 9.98 -2.93
CA LEU A 32 6.61 9.05 -1.83
C LEU A 32 5.43 8.07 -1.67
N ARG A 33 4.19 8.57 -1.69
CA ARG A 33 2.98 7.75 -1.59
C ARG A 33 2.87 6.78 -2.76
N VAL A 34 3.14 7.25 -3.99
CA VAL A 34 3.17 6.41 -5.20
C VAL A 34 4.20 5.29 -5.07
N ILE A 35 5.45 5.64 -4.77
CA ILE A 35 6.54 4.66 -4.64
C ILE A 35 6.20 3.62 -3.57
N LEU A 36 5.66 4.06 -2.43
CA LEU A 36 5.28 3.18 -1.33
C LEU A 36 4.20 2.17 -1.75
N ILE A 37 3.16 2.62 -2.45
CA ILE A 37 2.09 1.73 -2.96
C ILE A 37 2.67 0.70 -3.93
N PHE A 38 3.40 1.15 -4.96
CA PHE A 38 3.93 0.23 -5.97
C PHE A 38 4.95 -0.74 -5.38
N PHE A 39 5.85 -0.26 -4.52
CA PHE A 39 6.84 -1.10 -3.87
C PHE A 39 6.18 -2.17 -2.98
N THR A 40 5.22 -1.78 -2.14
CA THR A 40 4.50 -2.72 -1.28
C THR A 40 3.68 -3.73 -2.09
N PHE A 41 3.05 -3.30 -3.18
CA PHE A 41 2.28 -4.16 -4.08
C PHE A 41 3.15 -5.20 -4.79
N ILE A 42 4.22 -4.76 -5.46
CA ILE A 42 5.14 -5.65 -6.19
C ILE A 42 5.76 -6.67 -5.25
N LEU A 43 6.25 -6.24 -4.08
CA LEU A 43 6.88 -7.16 -3.14
C LEU A 43 5.88 -8.12 -2.50
N SER A 44 4.63 -7.69 -2.29
CA SER A 44 3.57 -8.60 -1.81
C SER A 44 3.19 -9.64 -2.87
N ILE A 45 3.16 -9.27 -4.15
CA ILE A 45 3.00 -10.25 -5.25
C ILE A 45 4.18 -11.23 -5.27
N PHE A 46 5.40 -10.74 -5.15
CA PHE A 46 6.56 -11.62 -5.09
C PHE A 46 6.46 -12.61 -3.91
N PHE A 47 6.02 -12.13 -2.75
CA PHE A 47 5.84 -12.98 -1.57
C PHE A 47 4.71 -14.00 -1.73
N ILE A 48 3.65 -13.74 -2.48
CA ILE A 48 2.57 -14.73 -2.65
C ILE A 48 3.03 -15.95 -3.46
N LEU A 49 4.00 -15.76 -4.36
CA LEU A 49 4.59 -16.83 -5.17
C LEU A 49 5.52 -17.75 -4.35
N ILE A 50 6.01 -17.27 -3.21
CA ILE A 50 6.89 -18.04 -2.32
C ILE A 50 6.04 -18.84 -1.32
N LYS A 51 6.14 -20.18 -1.40
CA LYS A 51 5.52 -21.10 -0.45
C LYS A 51 5.88 -20.72 0.99
N SER A 52 4.88 -20.57 1.84
CA SER A 52 5.08 -20.14 3.23
C SER A 52 3.99 -20.65 4.16
N SER A 53 4.07 -20.25 5.43
CA SER A 53 3.07 -20.57 6.44
C SER A 53 1.73 -19.92 6.11
N ARG A 54 0.64 -20.49 6.65
CA ARG A 54 -0.72 -19.95 6.49
C ARG A 54 -0.80 -18.48 6.89
N LEU A 55 -0.17 -18.10 8.01
CA LEU A 55 -0.12 -16.74 8.51
C LEU A 55 0.58 -15.76 7.55
N ASN A 56 1.69 -16.17 6.93
CA ASN A 56 2.36 -15.31 5.97
C ASN A 56 1.52 -15.15 4.69
N ASN A 57 0.82 -16.19 4.26
CA ASN A 57 -0.09 -16.10 3.13
C ASN A 57 -1.25 -15.14 3.40
N THR A 58 -1.89 -15.24 4.57
CA THR A 58 -2.99 -14.33 4.93
C THR A 58 -2.52 -12.88 5.01
N LEU A 59 -1.37 -12.61 5.65
CA LEU A 59 -0.77 -11.28 5.68
C LEU A 59 -0.41 -10.75 4.30
N THR A 60 0.01 -11.61 3.38
CA THR A 60 0.35 -11.21 2.01
C THR A 60 -0.89 -10.83 1.23
N ILE A 61 -1.95 -11.62 1.32
CA ILE A 61 -3.25 -11.31 0.69
C ILE A 61 -3.78 -9.99 1.25
N LEU A 62 -3.74 -9.81 2.57
CA LEU A 62 -4.17 -8.57 3.22
C LEU A 62 -3.36 -7.36 2.73
N SER A 63 -2.03 -7.50 2.64
CA SER A 63 -1.13 -6.45 2.13
C SER A 63 -1.46 -6.08 0.68
N ILE A 64 -1.74 -7.06 -0.19
CA ILE A 64 -2.14 -6.83 -1.59
C ILE A 64 -3.46 -6.07 -1.66
N VAL A 65 -4.49 -6.54 -0.95
CA VAL A 65 -5.82 -5.90 -0.95
C VAL A 65 -5.71 -4.45 -0.48
N LEU A 66 -4.95 -4.21 0.59
CA LEU A 66 -4.74 -2.87 1.13
C LEU A 66 -4.01 -1.96 0.14
N ALA A 67 -2.98 -2.46 -0.55
CA ALA A 67 -2.27 -1.69 -1.57
C ALA A 67 -3.17 -1.33 -2.76
N ILE A 68 -4.07 -2.22 -3.19
CA ILE A 68 -5.05 -1.95 -4.25
C ILE A 68 -6.03 -0.84 -3.81
N ILE A 69 -6.55 -0.93 -2.59
CA ILE A 69 -7.44 0.10 -2.03
C ILE A 69 -6.73 1.46 -1.99
N HIS A 70 -5.49 1.47 -1.48
CA HIS A 70 -4.69 2.69 -1.41
C HIS A 70 -4.44 3.29 -2.80
N MET A 71 -4.14 2.45 -3.80
CA MET A 71 -3.98 2.88 -5.20
C MET A 71 -5.24 3.55 -5.73
N GLY A 72 -6.42 2.97 -5.47
CA GLY A 72 -7.70 3.55 -5.89
C GLY A 72 -7.98 4.91 -5.24
N ILE A 73 -7.74 5.02 -3.93
CA ILE A 73 -7.89 6.30 -3.20
C ILE A 73 -6.93 7.35 -3.76
N LEU A 74 -5.67 6.98 -4.00
CA LEU A 74 -4.68 7.91 -4.54
C LEU A 74 -5.08 8.37 -5.95
N ALA A 75 -5.49 7.45 -6.83
CA ALA A 75 -5.93 7.78 -8.18
C ALA A 75 -7.13 8.75 -8.18
N HIS A 76 -8.13 8.50 -7.32
CA HIS A 76 -9.27 9.41 -7.16
C HIS A 76 -8.81 10.79 -6.64
N SER A 77 -7.94 10.80 -5.64
CA SER A 77 -7.40 12.04 -5.06
C SER A 77 -6.57 12.84 -6.07
N THR A 78 -5.80 12.16 -6.94
CA THR A 78 -5.07 12.79 -8.05
C THR A 78 -5.99 13.36 -9.10
N TYR A 79 -7.08 12.66 -9.44
CA TYR A 79 -8.09 13.18 -10.35
C TYR A 79 -8.71 14.48 -9.82
N VAL A 80 -9.15 14.49 -8.56
CA VAL A 80 -9.73 15.68 -7.89
C VAL A 80 -8.71 16.81 -7.73
N TYR A 81 -7.41 16.51 -7.67
CA TYR A 81 -6.38 17.53 -7.61
C TYR A 81 -6.13 18.21 -8.96
N LEU A 82 -6.26 17.47 -10.06
CA LEU A 82 -6.00 17.96 -11.41
C LEU A 82 -7.20 18.67 -12.06
N TYR A 83 -8.42 18.32 -11.64
CA TYR A 83 -9.68 18.79 -12.21
C TYR A 83 -10.59 19.36 -11.14
#